data_AF-A0A836TAT5-F1
#
_entry.id   AF-A0A836TAT5-F1
#
_cell.length_a   1.000
_cell.length_b   1.000
_cell.length_c   1.000
_cell.angle_alpha   90.00
_cell.angle_beta   90.00
_cell.angle_gamma   90.00
#
_symmetry.space_group_name_H-M   'P 1'
#
loop_
_entity.id
_entity.type
_entity.pdbx_description
1 polymer ?
#
loop_
_entity_poly.entity_id
_entity_poly.type
_entity_poly.pdbx_seq_one_letter_code
_entity_poly.pdbx_strand_id
1 'polypeptide(L)'
;MKIYGCDVGAKNIILHDEKNAYNISTPSEAKEIINEKCIIVLEQTGAYGSRWAEIFTSIGCKVFIADGRDFKNYRLAHSRKKDDRLDAFYLRKYYLEKEKRTKLRPYNPHQIYIRALIRQHIRNEKDITKHTNRLKQYLAMIFPFEEYHLLSRSKFFKSLTSIEKKLKQTPHTLSDIALTELKKLKIALEENQKLEKEIISIAKNHPGYEILKTFPIGDLQIATLLAYSWDIKDFKDKDKYIAYTLMGANLEQSGTSIYKVKTDKARTEIKGIFYTLYMQAHRRTQKWTHPLRPLTEFIKDLVNAKHNFKKRYIKFLSRFLELTFFARKYNLNFEETLKLKITRLEKELISLKEKEELTQNKIYKLYRLTRAINTYKQILNFALAQGKDISYLSQRKEEERQVYLRQIKNKEEKTKKEKTKKGGKTNENLHKKRTSKRTKTDTIKTTNRAKHKRNRRSNIKSNEISRREIEKLRRYKSRAKTLRSIHDKKQKTTPDTE
;
A
#
# COMPACT_ATOMS: atom_id res chain seq x y z
N MET A 1 -23.31 -23.40 -24.06
CA MET A 1 -22.63 -22.22 -23.47
C MET A 1 -21.39 -21.93 -24.30
N LYS A 2 -21.28 -20.75 -24.94
CA LYS A 2 -20.11 -20.41 -25.77
C LYS A 2 -18.99 -19.84 -24.90
N ILE A 3 -17.73 -20.18 -25.22
CA ILE A 3 -16.55 -19.73 -24.49
C ILE A 3 -15.62 -19.04 -25.48
N TYR A 4 -15.24 -17.81 -25.15
CA TYR A 4 -14.31 -17.01 -25.92
C TYR A 4 -13.06 -16.72 -25.10
N GLY A 5 -11.90 -16.88 -25.72
CA GLY A 5 -10.69 -16.22 -25.24
C GLY A 5 -10.60 -14.85 -25.88
N CYS A 6 -10.12 -13.86 -25.12
CA CYS A 6 -10.09 -12.47 -25.53
C CYS A 6 -8.69 -11.89 -25.31
N ASP A 7 -8.02 -11.55 -26.41
CA ASP A 7 -6.84 -10.69 -26.34
C ASP A 7 -7.24 -9.22 -26.52
N VAL A 8 -6.55 -8.32 -25.82
CA VAL A 8 -6.91 -6.90 -25.75
C VAL A 8 -5.78 -6.01 -26.24
N GLY A 9 -5.97 -5.48 -27.44
CA GLY A 9 -5.14 -4.44 -28.02
C GLY A 9 -5.53 -3.04 -27.58
N ALA A 10 -4.77 -2.04 -28.08
CA ALA A 10 -5.03 -0.63 -27.77
C ALA A 10 -6.24 -0.05 -28.52
N LYS A 11 -6.51 -0.54 -29.74
CA LYS A 11 -7.58 -0.03 -30.62
C LYS A 11 -8.76 -0.99 -30.70
N ASN A 12 -8.47 -2.28 -30.68
CA ASN A 12 -9.41 -3.37 -30.92
C ASN A 12 -9.12 -4.53 -29.96
N ILE A 13 -10.05 -5.48 -29.91
CA ILE A 13 -9.89 -6.77 -29.23
C ILE A 13 -10.08 -7.91 -30.23
N ILE A 14 -9.60 -9.08 -29.85
CA ILE A 14 -9.84 -10.30 -30.61
C ILE A 14 -10.58 -11.29 -29.72
N LEU A 15 -11.80 -11.66 -30.11
CA LEU A 15 -12.53 -12.78 -29.52
C LEU A 15 -12.31 -14.04 -30.36
N HIS A 16 -11.98 -15.14 -29.71
CA HIS A 16 -11.75 -16.41 -30.39
C HIS A 16 -12.63 -17.52 -29.80
N ASP A 17 -13.49 -18.13 -30.62
CA ASP A 17 -14.43 -19.20 -30.18
C ASP A 17 -13.98 -20.63 -30.50
N GLU A 18 -12.86 -20.76 -31.24
CA GLU A 18 -12.18 -21.96 -31.78
C GLU A 18 -12.24 -22.02 -33.30
N LYS A 19 -13.36 -21.65 -33.90
CA LYS A 19 -13.55 -21.66 -35.35
C LYS A 19 -13.27 -20.29 -35.95
N ASN A 20 -13.70 -19.25 -35.24
CA ASN A 20 -13.67 -17.87 -35.72
C ASN A 20 -12.87 -16.98 -34.77
N ALA A 21 -12.16 -16.02 -35.36
CA ALA A 21 -11.51 -14.93 -34.66
C ALA A 21 -12.19 -13.60 -35.08
N TYR A 22 -12.93 -12.99 -34.16
CA TYR A 22 -13.66 -11.75 -34.40
C TYR A 22 -12.80 -10.57 -33.94
N ASN A 23 -12.56 -9.64 -34.86
CA ASN A 23 -11.87 -8.39 -34.57
C ASN A 23 -12.92 -7.32 -34.23
N ILE A 24 -12.94 -6.88 -32.98
CA ILE A 24 -13.98 -6.00 -32.45
C ILE A 24 -13.34 -4.68 -32.02
N SER A 25 -13.86 -3.57 -32.56
CA SER A 25 -13.39 -2.22 -32.24
C SER A 25 -14.34 -1.49 -31.30
N THR A 26 -15.63 -1.85 -31.31
CA THR A 26 -16.66 -1.15 -30.54
C THR A 26 -17.47 -2.06 -29.61
N PRO A 27 -18.02 -1.54 -28.50
CA PRO A 27 -18.90 -2.32 -27.62
C PRO A 27 -20.17 -2.82 -28.30
N SER A 28 -20.66 -2.11 -29.34
CA SER A 28 -21.86 -2.50 -30.08
C SER A 28 -21.63 -3.77 -30.89
N GLU A 29 -20.52 -3.85 -31.63
CA GLU A 29 -20.09 -5.06 -32.34
C GLU A 29 -19.97 -6.27 -31.39
N ALA A 30 -19.50 -6.05 -30.16
CA ALA A 30 -19.42 -7.14 -29.18
C ALA A 30 -20.80 -7.75 -28.88
N LYS A 31 -21.85 -6.93 -28.75
CA LYS A 31 -23.22 -7.39 -28.45
C LYS A 31 -23.82 -8.25 -29.57
N GLU A 32 -23.36 -8.10 -30.79
CA GLU A 32 -23.80 -8.92 -31.93
C GLU A 32 -23.21 -10.34 -31.85
N ILE A 33 -22.07 -10.51 -31.17
CA ILE A 33 -21.29 -11.76 -31.13
C ILE A 33 -21.50 -12.53 -29.82
N ILE A 34 -21.72 -11.82 -28.71
CA ILE A 34 -21.82 -12.40 -27.35
C ILE A 34 -23.13 -12.01 -26.67
N ASN A 35 -23.58 -12.87 -25.74
CA ASN A 35 -24.79 -12.69 -24.94
C ASN A 35 -24.56 -13.14 -23.49
N GLU A 36 -25.57 -13.06 -22.63
CA GLU A 36 -25.45 -13.39 -21.20
C GLU A 36 -25.06 -14.86 -20.93
N LYS A 37 -25.23 -15.75 -21.92
CA LYS A 37 -24.86 -17.18 -21.83
C LYS A 37 -23.40 -17.44 -22.25
N CYS A 38 -22.61 -16.40 -22.50
CA CYS A 38 -21.21 -16.51 -22.92
C CYS A 38 -20.23 -16.41 -21.73
N ILE A 39 -19.11 -17.12 -21.86
CA ILE A 39 -17.95 -16.99 -20.98
C ILE A 39 -16.82 -16.32 -21.74
N ILE A 40 -16.22 -15.29 -21.14
CA ILE A 40 -15.09 -14.56 -21.70
C ILE A 40 -13.87 -14.72 -20.80
N VAL A 41 -12.73 -15.05 -21.40
CA VAL A 41 -11.46 -15.27 -20.69
C VAL A 41 -10.44 -14.25 -21.18
N LEU A 42 -9.97 -13.40 -20.27
CA LEU A 42 -9.01 -12.33 -20.55
C LEU A 42 -7.70 -12.61 -19.81
N GLU A 43 -6.57 -12.16 -20.34
CA GLU A 43 -5.36 -12.01 -19.53
C GLU A 43 -5.53 -10.87 -18.51
N GLN A 44 -4.85 -10.96 -17.37
CA GLN A 44 -4.70 -9.84 -16.43
C GLN A 44 -4.09 -8.63 -17.14
N THR A 45 -4.96 -7.72 -17.54
CA THR A 45 -4.66 -6.60 -18.41
C THR A 45 -4.79 -5.26 -17.67
N GLY A 46 -4.18 -4.22 -18.23
CA GLY A 46 -4.20 -2.87 -17.67
C GLY A 46 -5.57 -2.19 -17.78
N ALA A 47 -5.57 -0.87 -17.95
CA ALA A 47 -6.82 -0.09 -18.07
C ALA A 47 -7.72 -0.57 -19.23
N TYR A 48 -7.14 -0.99 -20.35
CA TYR A 48 -7.89 -1.41 -21.54
C TYR A 48 -8.71 -2.69 -21.31
N GLY A 49 -8.11 -3.75 -20.78
CA GLY A 49 -8.87 -4.98 -20.57
C GLY A 49 -9.80 -4.91 -19.36
N SER A 50 -9.55 -4.04 -18.38
CA SER A 50 -10.55 -3.73 -17.35
C SER A 50 -11.82 -3.10 -17.95
N ARG A 51 -11.67 -2.18 -18.91
CA ARG A 51 -12.81 -1.59 -19.64
C ARG A 51 -13.60 -2.66 -20.39
N TRP A 52 -12.93 -3.56 -21.11
CA TRP A 52 -13.62 -4.60 -21.87
C TRP A 52 -14.28 -5.66 -20.97
N ALA A 53 -13.63 -6.03 -19.86
CA ALA A 53 -14.25 -6.89 -18.86
C ALA A 53 -15.53 -6.28 -18.28
N GLU A 54 -15.55 -4.97 -18.03
CA GLU A 54 -16.75 -4.24 -17.61
C GLU A 54 -17.84 -4.30 -18.68
N ILE A 55 -17.49 -4.05 -19.94
CA ILE A 55 -18.42 -4.12 -21.08
C ILE A 55 -19.06 -5.53 -21.13
N PHE A 56 -18.26 -6.59 -21.11
CA PHE A 56 -18.77 -7.96 -21.15
C PHE A 56 -19.64 -8.30 -19.93
N THR A 57 -19.27 -7.82 -18.75
CA THR A 57 -20.06 -8.01 -17.53
C THR A 57 -21.40 -7.29 -17.63
N SER A 58 -21.45 -6.08 -18.20
CA SER A 58 -22.70 -5.33 -18.41
C SER A 58 -23.61 -5.93 -19.48
N ILE A 59 -23.07 -6.74 -20.40
CA ILE A 59 -23.85 -7.58 -21.33
C ILE A 59 -24.41 -8.82 -20.61
N GLY A 60 -23.91 -9.15 -19.42
CA GLY A 60 -24.31 -10.32 -18.62
C GLY A 60 -23.40 -11.53 -18.79
N CYS A 61 -22.28 -11.41 -19.52
CA CYS A 61 -21.34 -12.52 -19.69
C CYS A 61 -20.61 -12.86 -18.38
N LYS A 62 -20.19 -14.12 -18.23
CA LYS A 62 -19.27 -14.52 -17.16
C LYS A 62 -17.83 -14.23 -17.59
N VAL A 63 -17.13 -13.35 -16.88
CA VAL A 63 -15.77 -12.95 -17.24
C VAL A 63 -14.75 -13.55 -16.27
N PHE A 64 -13.70 -14.17 -16.81
CA PHE A 64 -12.58 -14.75 -16.07
C PHE A 64 -11.26 -14.08 -16.47
N ILE A 65 -10.39 -13.88 -15.50
CA ILE A 65 -9.08 -13.25 -15.64
C ILE A 65 -7.98 -14.26 -15.35
N ALA A 66 -7.12 -14.50 -16.34
CA ALA A 66 -5.92 -15.30 -16.24
C ALA A 66 -4.76 -14.51 -15.63
N ASP A 67 -3.95 -15.16 -14.78
CA ASP A 67 -2.68 -14.56 -14.36
C ASP A 67 -1.71 -14.50 -15.54
N GLY A 68 -1.20 -13.30 -15.85
CA GLY A 68 -0.39 -13.10 -17.05
C GLY A 68 0.92 -13.90 -17.05
N ARG A 69 1.49 -14.21 -15.89
CA ARG A 69 2.70 -15.05 -15.84
C ARG A 69 2.38 -16.50 -16.13
N ASP A 70 1.35 -17.03 -15.48
CA ASP A 70 0.93 -18.41 -15.67
C ASP A 70 0.42 -18.64 -17.11
N PHE A 71 -0.36 -17.69 -17.65
CA PHE A 71 -0.83 -17.73 -19.03
C PHE A 71 0.34 -17.62 -20.02
N LYS A 72 1.28 -16.70 -19.82
CA LYS A 72 2.47 -16.59 -20.67
C LYS A 72 3.26 -17.89 -20.72
N ASN A 73 3.47 -18.54 -19.58
CA ASN A 73 4.17 -19.82 -19.51
C ASN A 73 3.40 -20.93 -20.24
N TYR A 74 2.09 -20.97 -20.07
CA TYR A 74 1.22 -21.90 -20.77
C TYR A 74 1.28 -21.72 -22.29
N ARG A 75 1.14 -20.48 -22.77
CA ARG A 75 1.25 -20.13 -24.19
C ARG A 75 2.62 -20.53 -24.73
N LEU A 76 3.70 -20.20 -24.03
CA LEU A 76 5.08 -20.54 -24.43
C LEU A 76 5.34 -22.05 -24.54
N ALA A 77 4.65 -22.88 -23.76
CA ALA A 77 4.75 -24.34 -23.85
C ALA A 77 4.13 -24.89 -25.14
N HIS A 78 3.19 -24.16 -25.77
CA HIS A 78 2.50 -24.58 -26.98
C HIS A 78 3.00 -23.87 -28.23
N SER A 79 3.31 -22.57 -28.13
CA SER A 79 3.81 -21.78 -29.24
C SER A 79 4.72 -20.64 -28.78
N ARG A 80 5.83 -20.45 -29.50
CA ARG A 80 6.72 -19.29 -29.31
C ARG A 80 6.22 -18.07 -30.06
N LYS A 81 5.48 -18.24 -31.17
CA LYS A 81 4.97 -17.16 -32.01
C LYS A 81 4.01 -16.29 -31.20
N LYS A 82 4.23 -14.98 -31.21
CA LYS A 82 3.33 -14.01 -30.58
C LYS A 82 2.39 -13.46 -31.64
N ASP A 83 1.10 -13.65 -31.42
CA ASP A 83 0.02 -13.24 -32.32
C ASP A 83 -1.25 -13.09 -31.48
N ASP A 84 -1.90 -11.94 -31.55
CA ASP A 84 -3.07 -11.59 -30.76
C ASP A 84 -4.21 -12.62 -30.97
N ARG A 85 -4.36 -13.17 -32.19
CA ARG A 85 -5.34 -14.23 -32.48
C ARG A 85 -5.01 -15.52 -31.75
N LEU A 86 -3.72 -15.85 -31.70
CA LEU A 86 -3.23 -17.06 -31.05
C LEU A 86 -3.30 -16.93 -29.53
N ASP A 87 -3.04 -15.75 -28.98
CA ASP A 87 -3.17 -15.45 -27.56
C ASP A 87 -4.65 -15.58 -27.13
N ALA A 88 -5.59 -15.04 -27.91
CA ALA A 88 -7.02 -15.23 -27.72
C ALA A 88 -7.41 -16.72 -27.79
N PHE A 89 -6.90 -17.47 -28.78
CA PHE A 89 -7.15 -18.92 -28.88
C PHE A 89 -6.66 -19.68 -27.63
N TYR A 90 -5.44 -19.41 -27.17
CA TYR A 90 -4.89 -20.10 -26.00
C TYR A 90 -5.55 -19.67 -24.69
N LEU A 91 -6.05 -18.45 -24.55
CA LEU A 91 -6.85 -18.07 -23.37
C LEU A 91 -8.11 -18.94 -23.25
N ARG A 92 -8.77 -19.23 -24.39
CA ARG A 92 -9.89 -20.17 -24.42
C ARG A 92 -9.46 -21.57 -24.01
N LYS A 93 -8.39 -22.11 -24.61
CA LYS A 93 -7.88 -23.45 -24.27
C LYS A 93 -7.47 -23.56 -22.80
N TYR A 94 -6.85 -22.51 -22.26
CA TYR A 94 -6.50 -22.41 -20.85
C TYR A 94 -7.71 -22.51 -19.92
N TYR A 95 -8.86 -21.93 -20.30
CA TYR A 95 -10.10 -22.11 -19.54
C TYR A 95 -10.65 -23.54 -19.67
N LEU A 96 -10.55 -24.16 -20.85
CA LEU A 96 -11.09 -25.50 -21.06
C LEU A 96 -10.34 -26.56 -20.27
N GLU A 97 -9.03 -26.40 -20.04
CA GLU A 97 -8.24 -27.30 -19.21
C GLU A 97 -8.61 -27.24 -17.74
N LYS A 98 -9.11 -28.36 -17.19
CA LYS A 98 -9.61 -28.46 -15.81
C LYS A 98 -8.61 -27.97 -14.76
N GLU A 99 -7.35 -28.37 -14.89
CA GLU A 99 -6.29 -27.96 -13.95
C GLU A 99 -6.02 -26.46 -13.98
N LYS A 100 -6.03 -25.86 -15.17
CA LYS A 100 -5.73 -24.44 -15.38
C LYS A 100 -6.91 -23.56 -15.03
N ARG A 101 -8.14 -24.01 -15.28
CA ARG A 101 -9.39 -23.31 -14.95
C ARG A 101 -9.44 -22.89 -13.48
N THR A 102 -8.93 -23.73 -12.57
CA THR A 102 -8.88 -23.41 -11.13
C THR A 102 -8.02 -22.19 -10.78
N LYS A 103 -7.13 -21.78 -11.68
CA LYS A 103 -6.25 -20.61 -11.52
C LYS A 103 -6.85 -19.34 -12.11
N LEU A 104 -7.94 -19.44 -12.86
CA LEU A 104 -8.66 -18.30 -13.39
C LEU A 104 -9.49 -17.66 -12.28
N ARG A 105 -9.46 -16.32 -12.21
CA ARG A 105 -10.24 -15.57 -11.23
C ARG A 105 -11.46 -14.96 -11.89
N PRO A 106 -12.65 -15.03 -11.27
CA PRO A 106 -13.78 -14.27 -11.78
C PRO A 106 -13.44 -12.77 -11.75
N TYR A 107 -13.86 -12.05 -12.79
CA TYR A 107 -13.76 -10.60 -12.82
C TYR A 107 -14.62 -10.01 -11.69
N ASN A 108 -14.05 -9.05 -10.97
CA ASN A 108 -14.74 -8.35 -9.90
C ASN A 108 -14.68 -6.84 -10.15
N PRO A 109 -15.78 -6.21 -10.61
CA PRO A 109 -15.80 -4.78 -10.95
C PRO A 109 -15.51 -3.92 -9.73
N HIS A 110 -16.09 -4.24 -8.57
CA HIS A 110 -15.87 -3.50 -7.33
C HIS A 110 -14.40 -3.49 -6.91
N GLN A 111 -13.69 -4.62 -7.03
CA GLN A 111 -12.27 -4.72 -6.71
C GLN A 111 -11.42 -3.79 -7.61
N ILE A 112 -11.73 -3.72 -8.90
CA ILE A 112 -10.97 -2.88 -9.84
C ILE A 112 -11.28 -1.41 -9.63
N TYR A 113 -12.55 -1.09 -9.39
CA TYR A 113 -13.01 0.25 -9.10
C TYR A 113 -12.32 0.82 -7.86
N ILE A 114 -12.37 0.12 -6.72
CA ILE A 114 -11.71 0.59 -5.49
C ILE A 114 -10.18 0.74 -5.67
N ARG A 115 -9.53 -0.14 -6.45
CA ARG A 115 -8.10 0.00 -6.78
C ARG A 115 -7.81 1.25 -7.62
N ALA A 116 -8.71 1.62 -8.53
CA ALA A 116 -8.59 2.84 -9.31
C ALA A 116 -8.70 4.07 -8.40
N LEU A 117 -9.70 4.10 -7.52
CA LEU A 117 -9.88 5.17 -6.54
C LEU A 117 -8.66 5.32 -5.61
N ILE A 118 -8.13 4.23 -5.06
CA ILE A 118 -6.93 4.25 -4.20
C ILE A 118 -5.72 4.81 -4.97
N ARG A 119 -5.51 4.40 -6.23
CA ARG A 119 -4.43 4.94 -7.06
C ARG A 119 -4.60 6.43 -7.29
N GLN A 120 -5.83 6.89 -7.52
CA GLN A 120 -6.12 8.31 -7.70
C GLN A 120 -5.92 9.10 -6.39
N HIS A 121 -6.36 8.58 -5.25
CA HIS A 121 -6.09 9.16 -3.93
C HIS A 121 -4.59 9.37 -3.68
N ILE A 122 -3.76 8.37 -4.01
CA ILE A 122 -2.29 8.49 -3.88
C ILE A 122 -1.71 9.56 -4.82
N ARG A 123 -2.27 9.73 -6.03
CA ARG A 123 -1.86 10.81 -6.94
C ARG A 123 -2.26 12.18 -6.37
N ASN A 124 -3.49 12.32 -5.90
CA ASN A 124 -3.96 13.56 -5.29
C ASN A 124 -3.13 13.94 -4.06
N GLU A 125 -2.68 12.99 -3.23
CA GLU A 125 -1.73 13.28 -2.13
C GLU A 125 -0.39 13.86 -2.62
N LYS A 126 0.11 13.40 -3.77
CA LYS A 126 1.32 13.97 -4.40
C LYS A 126 1.06 15.38 -4.91
N ASP A 127 -0.09 15.62 -5.54
CA ASP A 127 -0.47 16.94 -6.04
C ASP A 127 -0.69 17.92 -4.88
N ILE A 128 -1.37 17.51 -3.81
CA ILE A 128 -1.48 18.31 -2.58
C ILE A 128 -0.10 18.69 -2.06
N THR A 129 0.83 17.74 -1.97
CA THR A 129 2.20 18.02 -1.51
C THR A 129 2.93 18.99 -2.43
N LYS A 130 2.81 18.80 -3.75
CA LYS A 130 3.42 19.66 -4.78
C LYS A 130 2.88 21.09 -4.70
N HIS A 131 1.56 21.27 -4.68
CA HIS A 131 0.93 22.59 -4.60
C HIS A 131 1.18 23.27 -3.26
N THR A 132 1.22 22.51 -2.15
CA THR A 132 1.60 23.03 -0.83
C THR A 132 3.02 23.61 -0.86
N ASN A 133 3.99 22.87 -1.39
CA ASN A 133 5.39 23.30 -1.40
C ASN A 133 5.60 24.52 -2.32
N ARG A 134 4.96 24.53 -3.50
CA ARG A 134 5.00 25.68 -4.41
C ARG A 134 4.38 26.92 -3.78
N LEU A 135 3.21 26.78 -3.18
CA LEU A 135 2.54 27.87 -2.50
C LEU A 135 3.41 28.43 -1.37
N LYS A 136 4.02 27.56 -0.55
CA LYS A 136 4.97 27.99 0.50
C LYS A 136 6.15 28.77 -0.04
N GLN A 137 6.71 28.37 -1.20
CA GLN A 137 7.81 29.09 -1.84
C GLN A 137 7.39 30.49 -2.28
N TYR A 138 6.23 30.62 -2.92
CA TYR A 138 5.70 31.94 -3.29
C TYR A 138 5.42 32.80 -2.06
N LEU A 139 4.79 32.23 -1.02
CA LEU A 139 4.51 32.96 0.21
C LEU A 139 5.78 33.41 0.94
N ALA A 140 6.89 32.67 0.86
CA ALA A 140 8.16 33.10 1.44
C ALA A 140 8.75 34.33 0.73
N MET A 141 8.46 34.52 -0.56
CA MET A 141 8.87 35.71 -1.31
C MET A 141 7.92 36.90 -1.08
N ILE A 142 6.61 36.64 -1.02
CA ILE A 142 5.59 37.68 -0.86
C ILE A 142 5.52 38.19 0.59
N PHE A 143 5.61 37.28 1.56
CA PHE A 143 5.47 37.55 2.99
C PHE A 143 6.68 36.98 3.77
N PRO A 144 7.88 37.55 3.61
CA PRO A 144 9.11 36.98 4.18
C PRO A 144 9.08 36.88 5.71
N PHE A 145 8.39 37.80 6.39
CA PHE A 145 8.30 37.85 7.85
C PHE A 145 7.22 36.94 8.46
N GLU A 146 6.35 36.31 7.65
CA GLU A 146 5.24 35.48 8.16
C GLU A 146 5.58 33.99 8.29
N GLU A 147 6.79 33.58 7.88
CA GLU A 147 7.34 32.23 8.06
C GLU A 147 6.43 31.06 7.62
N TYR A 148 5.53 31.29 6.65
CA TYR A 148 4.59 30.27 6.14
C TYR A 148 5.27 28.97 5.70
N HIS A 149 6.50 29.08 5.21
CA HIS A 149 7.30 27.94 4.76
C HIS A 149 7.67 26.98 5.90
N LEU A 150 7.80 27.49 7.14
CA LEU A 150 8.12 26.71 8.35
C LEU A 150 6.90 26.03 8.98
N LEU A 151 5.68 26.46 8.65
CA LEU A 151 4.46 25.87 9.23
C LEU A 151 4.37 24.37 8.95
N SER A 152 3.94 23.59 9.95
CA SER A 152 3.57 22.19 9.72
C SER A 152 2.40 22.11 8.73
N ARG A 153 2.26 21.00 7.99
CA ARG A 153 1.20 20.84 6.99
C ARG A 153 -0.21 21.12 7.56
N SER A 154 -0.47 20.67 8.79
CA SER A 154 -1.75 20.90 9.49
C SER A 154 -1.97 22.38 9.80
N LYS A 155 -0.97 23.07 10.37
CA LYS A 155 -1.04 24.52 10.64
C LYS A 155 -1.20 25.32 9.36
N PHE A 156 -0.48 24.95 8.31
CA PHE A 156 -0.54 25.58 7.00
C PHE A 156 -1.93 25.45 6.34
N PHE A 157 -2.57 24.28 6.44
CA PHE A 157 -3.92 24.10 5.90
C PHE A 157 -4.97 24.93 6.64
N LYS A 158 -4.81 25.10 7.96
CA LYS A 158 -5.69 25.97 8.76
C LYS A 158 -5.55 27.46 8.38
N SER A 159 -4.40 27.88 7.86
CA SER A 159 -4.16 29.29 7.49
C SER A 159 -4.54 29.63 6.05
N LEU A 160 -4.97 28.68 5.21
CA LEU A 160 -5.23 28.92 3.77
C LEU A 160 -6.25 30.03 3.50
N THR A 161 -7.28 30.18 4.34
CA THR A 161 -8.29 31.24 4.20
C THR A 161 -7.71 32.63 4.49
N SER A 162 -6.84 32.73 5.50
CA SER A 162 -6.15 33.97 5.85
C SER A 162 -5.14 34.35 4.76
N ILE A 163 -4.35 33.37 4.30
CA ILE A 163 -3.42 33.52 3.18
C ILE A 163 -4.15 34.05 1.94
N GLU A 164 -5.31 33.50 1.59
CA GLU A 164 -6.09 33.97 0.44
C GLU A 164 -6.48 35.45 0.58
N LYS A 165 -6.93 35.86 1.78
CA LYS A 165 -7.34 37.24 2.03
C LYS A 165 -6.15 38.20 1.86
N LYS A 166 -4.99 37.85 2.43
CA LYS A 166 -3.76 38.65 2.32
C LYS A 166 -3.28 38.75 0.88
N LEU A 167 -3.21 37.64 0.14
CA LEU A 167 -2.81 37.64 -1.27
C LEU A 167 -3.69 38.55 -2.13
N LYS A 168 -5.00 38.64 -1.85
CA LYS A 168 -5.91 39.56 -2.53
C LYS A 168 -5.69 41.03 -2.17
N GLN A 169 -5.12 41.30 -1.00
CA GLN A 169 -4.79 42.65 -0.53
C GLN A 169 -3.41 43.13 -1.03
N THR A 170 -2.59 42.23 -1.57
CA THR A 170 -1.24 42.53 -2.07
C THR A 170 -1.14 42.22 -3.57
N PRO A 171 -1.79 43.01 -4.44
CA PRO A 171 -1.89 42.71 -5.86
C PRO A 171 -0.55 42.93 -6.57
N HIS A 172 0.05 41.84 -7.05
CA HIS A 172 1.15 41.82 -8.01
C HIS A 172 1.21 40.45 -8.69
N THR A 173 1.93 40.32 -9.80
CA THR A 173 1.97 39.09 -10.62
C THR A 173 2.26 37.81 -9.82
N LEU A 174 3.18 37.87 -8.84
CA LEU A 174 3.50 36.71 -8.01
C LEU A 174 2.35 36.29 -7.06
N SER A 175 1.52 37.24 -6.61
CA SER A 175 0.32 36.97 -5.80
C SER A 175 -0.75 36.28 -6.63
N ASP A 176 -0.91 36.64 -7.91
CA ASP A 176 -1.85 35.98 -8.82
C ASP A 176 -1.45 34.52 -9.10
N ILE A 177 -0.15 34.27 -9.25
CA ILE A 177 0.41 32.92 -9.36
C ILE A 177 0.16 32.13 -8.07
N ALA A 178 0.40 32.74 -6.90
CA ALA A 178 0.14 32.11 -5.60
C ALA A 178 -1.36 31.80 -5.39
N LEU A 179 -2.27 32.70 -5.78
CA LEU A 179 -3.72 32.48 -5.76
C LEU A 179 -4.13 31.32 -6.68
N THR A 180 -3.49 31.20 -7.84
CA THR A 180 -3.73 30.08 -8.77
C THR A 180 -3.28 28.74 -8.17
N GLU A 181 -2.11 28.68 -7.55
CA GLU A 181 -1.66 27.46 -6.86
C GLU A 181 -2.52 27.14 -5.63
N LEU A 182 -2.98 28.15 -4.89
CA LEU A 182 -3.92 27.98 -3.80
C LEU A 182 -5.24 27.37 -4.29
N LYS A 183 -5.78 27.85 -5.43
CA LYS A 183 -6.99 27.29 -6.04
C LYS A 183 -6.80 25.81 -6.40
N LYS A 184 -5.68 25.45 -7.05
CA LYS A 184 -5.33 24.06 -7.38
C LYS A 184 -5.21 23.19 -6.12
N LEU A 185 -4.57 23.70 -5.06
CA LEU A 185 -4.45 23.01 -3.78
C LEU A 185 -5.83 22.72 -3.16
N LYS A 186 -6.75 23.69 -3.18
CA LYS A 186 -8.11 23.52 -2.65
C LYS A 186 -8.89 22.44 -3.41
N ILE A 187 -8.86 22.48 -4.74
CA ILE A 187 -9.51 21.46 -5.58
C ILE A 187 -8.95 20.06 -5.24
N ALA A 188 -7.63 19.92 -5.21
CA ALA A 188 -7.00 18.63 -4.91
C ALA A 188 -7.36 18.11 -3.50
N LEU A 189 -7.47 18.99 -2.49
CA LEU A 189 -7.91 18.63 -1.14
C LEU A 189 -9.35 18.12 -1.13
N GLU A 190 -10.26 18.83 -1.81
CA GLU A 190 -11.68 18.47 -1.87
C GLU A 190 -11.89 17.13 -2.59
N GLU A 191 -11.30 16.97 -3.78
CA GLU A 191 -11.37 15.72 -4.55
C GLU A 191 -10.80 14.55 -3.76
N ASN A 192 -9.66 14.73 -3.08
CA ASN A 192 -9.04 13.67 -2.29
C ASN A 192 -9.93 13.21 -1.13
N GLN A 193 -10.69 14.13 -0.51
CA GLN A 193 -11.65 13.79 0.55
C GLN A 193 -12.86 13.03 -0.02
N LYS A 194 -13.39 13.44 -1.18
CA LYS A 194 -14.49 12.72 -1.85
C LYS A 194 -14.06 11.27 -2.16
N LEU A 195 -12.88 11.09 -2.74
CA LEU A 195 -12.30 9.78 -3.01
C LEU A 195 -12.14 8.94 -1.74
N GLU A 196 -11.62 9.52 -0.65
CA GLU A 196 -11.43 8.80 0.61
C GLU A 196 -12.76 8.29 1.17
N LYS A 197 -13.82 9.11 1.17
CA LYS A 197 -15.16 8.70 1.61
C LYS A 197 -15.73 7.56 0.77
N GLU A 198 -15.57 7.63 -0.54
CA GLU A 198 -16.04 6.60 -1.46
C GLU A 198 -15.28 5.28 -1.27
N ILE A 199 -13.95 5.34 -1.16
CA ILE A 199 -13.09 4.17 -0.87
C ILE A 199 -13.55 3.49 0.44
N ILE A 200 -13.79 4.27 1.49
CA ILE A 200 -14.22 3.75 2.79
C ILE A 200 -15.63 3.16 2.70
N SER A 201 -16.56 3.80 1.99
CA SER A 201 -17.90 3.28 1.79
C SER A 201 -17.90 1.91 1.11
N ILE A 202 -17.12 1.76 0.02
CA ILE A 202 -16.99 0.46 -0.66
C ILE A 202 -16.35 -0.59 0.27
N ALA A 203 -15.31 -0.20 1.01
CA ALA A 203 -14.62 -1.10 1.92
C ALA A 203 -15.51 -1.61 3.05
N LYS A 204 -16.39 -0.77 3.61
CA LYS A 204 -17.32 -1.14 4.70
C LYS A 204 -18.29 -2.26 4.31
N ASN A 205 -18.66 -2.35 3.03
CA ASN A 205 -19.55 -3.39 2.52
C ASN A 205 -18.84 -4.75 2.33
N HIS A 206 -17.52 -4.80 2.50
CA HIS A 206 -16.75 -6.02 2.32
C HIS A 206 -16.72 -6.85 3.62
N PRO A 207 -16.99 -8.17 3.60
CA PRO A 207 -17.06 -9.01 4.82
C PRO A 207 -15.79 -8.95 5.70
N GLY A 208 -14.62 -8.85 5.06
CA GLY A 208 -13.35 -8.71 5.77
C GLY A 208 -13.08 -7.36 6.45
N TYR A 209 -13.97 -6.37 6.32
CA TYR A 209 -13.78 -5.05 6.92
C TYR A 209 -13.91 -5.09 8.44
N GLU A 210 -14.97 -5.69 8.98
CA GLU A 210 -15.18 -5.77 10.44
C GLU A 210 -14.06 -6.54 11.14
N ILE A 211 -13.53 -7.59 10.50
CA ILE A 211 -12.34 -8.32 10.98
C ILE A 211 -11.16 -7.36 11.12
N LEU A 212 -10.83 -6.62 10.06
CA LEU A 212 -9.67 -5.74 10.02
C LEU A 212 -9.86 -4.47 10.84
N LYS A 213 -11.10 -4.06 11.12
CA LYS A 213 -11.43 -2.91 11.98
C LYS A 213 -11.00 -3.11 13.43
N THR A 214 -10.87 -4.36 13.86
CA THR A 214 -10.33 -4.70 15.19
C THR A 214 -8.81 -4.48 15.31
N PHE A 215 -8.12 -4.24 14.19
CA PHE A 215 -6.68 -3.96 14.18
C PHE A 215 -6.43 -2.47 14.46
N PRO A 216 -5.25 -2.10 14.99
CA PRO A 216 -4.82 -0.71 15.19
C PRO A 216 -4.43 -0.03 13.87
N ILE A 217 -5.35 0.03 12.90
CA ILE A 217 -5.18 0.64 11.57
C ILE A 217 -6.43 1.45 11.20
N GLY A 218 -6.27 2.46 10.34
CA GLY A 218 -7.37 3.28 9.84
C GLY A 218 -8.07 2.71 8.61
N ASP A 219 -9.25 3.24 8.30
CA ASP A 219 -10.11 2.73 7.23
C ASP A 219 -9.45 2.68 5.86
N LEU A 220 -8.63 3.68 5.50
CA LEU A 220 -7.91 3.68 4.23
C LEU A 220 -6.90 2.52 4.13
N GLN A 221 -6.27 2.13 5.25
CA GLN A 221 -5.36 0.99 5.29
C GLN A 221 -6.13 -0.33 5.14
N ILE A 222 -7.30 -0.43 5.79
CA ILE A 222 -8.22 -1.56 5.64
C ILE A 222 -8.67 -1.69 4.18
N ALA A 223 -9.22 -0.62 3.61
CA ALA A 223 -9.68 -0.55 2.23
C ALA A 223 -8.58 -0.94 1.24
N THR A 224 -7.34 -0.52 1.50
CA THR A 224 -6.18 -0.88 0.67
C THR A 224 -5.86 -2.37 0.72
N LEU A 225 -5.89 -2.99 1.90
CA LEU A 225 -5.69 -4.45 2.00
C LEU A 225 -6.79 -5.19 1.25
N LEU A 226 -8.05 -4.83 1.49
CA LEU A 226 -9.22 -5.46 0.86
C LEU A 226 -9.18 -5.30 -0.67
N ALA A 227 -8.90 -4.10 -1.17
CA ALA A 227 -8.76 -3.84 -2.60
C ALA A 227 -7.75 -4.78 -3.27
N TYR A 228 -6.58 -5.01 -2.66
CA TYR A 228 -5.53 -5.83 -3.26
C TYR A 228 -5.66 -7.32 -2.97
N SER A 229 -6.40 -7.71 -1.93
CA SER A 229 -6.58 -9.10 -1.51
C SER A 229 -8.05 -9.39 -1.21
N TRP A 230 -8.91 -9.07 -2.16
CA TRP A 230 -10.38 -9.08 -1.99
C TRP A 230 -10.86 -10.41 -1.42
N ASP A 231 -10.57 -11.51 -2.09
CA ASP A 231 -10.71 -12.83 -1.48
C ASP A 231 -9.37 -13.27 -0.88
N ILE A 232 -9.39 -13.59 0.42
CA ILE A 232 -8.22 -14.16 1.11
C ILE A 232 -8.00 -15.63 0.72
N LYS A 233 -9.04 -16.32 0.23
CA LYS A 233 -9.00 -17.72 -0.19
C LYS A 233 -8.16 -17.93 -1.45
N ASP A 234 -7.99 -16.88 -2.27
CA ASP A 234 -7.07 -16.87 -3.42
C ASP A 234 -5.61 -17.19 -3.03
N PHE A 235 -5.26 -17.02 -1.75
CA PHE A 235 -3.93 -17.28 -1.23
C PHE A 235 -3.89 -18.61 -0.47
N LYS A 236 -3.10 -19.56 -1.00
CA LYS A 236 -2.86 -20.87 -0.37
C LYS A 236 -2.30 -20.72 1.04
N ASP A 237 -1.34 -19.81 1.21
CA ASP A 237 -0.60 -19.60 2.44
C ASP A 237 -0.20 -18.13 2.60
N LYS A 238 0.27 -17.80 3.81
CA LYS A 238 0.71 -16.45 4.17
C LYS A 238 1.87 -15.95 3.31
N ASP A 239 2.73 -16.85 2.83
CA ASP A 239 3.94 -16.47 2.12
C ASP A 239 3.59 -16.03 0.70
N LYS A 240 2.65 -16.70 0.02
CA LYS A 240 2.07 -16.22 -1.26
C LYS A 240 1.34 -14.89 -1.09
N TYR A 241 0.58 -14.73 -0.01
CA TYR A 241 -0.08 -13.46 0.30
C TYR A 241 0.91 -12.31 0.51
N ILE A 242 1.96 -12.52 1.32
CA ILE A 242 3.02 -11.54 1.54
C ILE A 242 3.82 -11.29 0.25
N ALA A 243 4.12 -12.34 -0.52
CA ALA A 243 4.84 -12.20 -1.78
C ALA A 243 4.06 -11.32 -2.77
N TYR A 244 2.76 -11.54 -2.91
CA TYR A 244 1.88 -10.77 -3.77
C TYR A 244 1.74 -9.31 -3.31
N THR A 245 1.50 -9.08 -2.01
CA THR A 245 1.24 -7.74 -1.46
C THR A 245 2.51 -6.90 -1.27
N LEU A 246 3.65 -7.51 -0.94
CA LEU A 246 4.86 -6.80 -0.49
C LEU A 246 6.08 -6.99 -1.37
N MET A 247 6.38 -8.23 -1.80
CA MET A 247 7.67 -8.54 -2.43
C MET A 247 7.64 -8.35 -3.95
N GLY A 248 6.55 -8.74 -4.61
CA GLY A 248 6.38 -8.58 -6.05
C GLY A 248 7.22 -9.58 -6.83
N ALA A 249 6.70 -10.05 -7.95
CA ALA A 249 7.33 -11.07 -8.78
C ALA A 249 8.02 -10.48 -10.02
N ASN A 250 8.62 -9.28 -9.91
CA ASN A 250 9.29 -8.68 -11.06
C ASN A 250 10.71 -9.21 -11.21
N LEU A 251 10.92 -10.01 -12.26
CA LEU A 251 12.24 -10.31 -12.82
C LEU A 251 12.67 -9.10 -13.66
N GLU A 252 13.76 -8.43 -13.30
CA GLU A 252 14.43 -7.51 -14.22
C GLU A 252 15.58 -8.27 -14.91
N GLN A 253 15.62 -8.20 -16.25
CA GLN A 253 16.84 -8.41 -17.03
C GLN A 253 17.45 -7.03 -17.28
N SER A 254 18.63 -6.79 -16.71
CA SER A 254 19.53 -5.73 -17.17
C SER A 254 20.88 -6.38 -17.42
N GLY A 255 21.64 -5.95 -18.44
CA GLY A 255 22.75 -6.67 -19.06
C GLY A 255 23.90 -7.18 -18.18
N THR A 256 23.87 -6.98 -16.86
CA THR A 256 24.83 -7.55 -15.88
C THR A 256 24.17 -8.34 -14.75
N SER A 257 22.84 -8.47 -14.74
CA SER A 257 22.08 -9.18 -13.72
C SER A 257 20.94 -9.99 -14.35
N ILE A 258 21.25 -11.20 -14.77
CA ILE A 258 20.23 -12.18 -15.17
C ILE A 258 19.69 -12.81 -13.87
N TYR A 259 18.37 -12.93 -13.74
CA TYR A 259 17.66 -13.62 -12.63
C TYR A 259 17.66 -12.99 -11.22
N LYS A 260 17.98 -11.70 -11.05
CA LYS A 260 17.77 -11.03 -9.73
C LYS A 260 16.33 -10.53 -9.58
N VAL A 261 15.56 -11.18 -8.71
CA VAL A 261 14.24 -10.69 -8.26
C VAL A 261 14.45 -9.43 -7.40
N LYS A 262 14.18 -8.25 -7.96
CA LYS A 262 14.09 -7.04 -7.13
C LYS A 262 12.76 -7.06 -6.41
N THR A 263 12.80 -7.20 -5.08
CA THR A 263 11.65 -7.08 -4.16
C THR A 263 11.04 -5.66 -4.08
N ASP A 264 11.46 -4.78 -4.98
CA ASP A 264 11.29 -3.34 -4.93
C ASP A 264 9.90 -2.90 -5.41
N LYS A 265 9.35 -3.56 -6.44
CA LYS A 265 8.22 -3.03 -7.24
C LYS A 265 6.82 -3.56 -6.91
N ALA A 266 6.65 -4.44 -5.91
CA ALA A 266 5.29 -4.87 -5.53
C ALA A 266 4.45 -3.72 -4.97
N ARG A 267 3.20 -3.63 -5.43
CA ARG A 267 2.06 -2.83 -4.92
C ARG A 267 2.51 -1.61 -4.11
N THR A 268 2.99 -0.61 -4.84
CA THR A 268 3.46 0.66 -4.26
C THR A 268 2.39 1.35 -3.41
N GLU A 269 1.12 1.04 -3.66
CA GLU A 269 -0.05 1.52 -2.95
C GLU A 269 -0.08 0.99 -1.51
N ILE A 270 0.04 -0.34 -1.33
CA ILE A 270 0.16 -0.96 -0.01
C ILE A 270 1.38 -0.37 0.71
N LYS A 271 2.52 -0.32 0.02
CA LYS A 271 3.76 0.20 0.64
C LYS A 271 3.61 1.66 1.08
N GLY A 272 3.09 2.53 0.21
CA GLY A 272 2.93 3.95 0.51
C GLY A 272 2.00 4.19 1.70
N ILE A 273 0.85 3.52 1.72
CA ILE A 273 -0.17 3.70 2.76
C ILE A 273 0.31 3.15 4.11
N PHE A 274 0.93 1.96 4.12
CA PHE A 274 1.43 1.34 5.35
C PHE A 274 2.75 1.92 5.85
N TYR A 275 3.49 2.67 5.03
CA TYR A 275 4.66 3.40 5.50
C TYR A 275 4.29 4.39 6.62
N THR A 276 3.13 5.04 6.49
CA THR A 276 2.64 5.97 7.50
C THR A 276 2.33 5.26 8.83
N LEU A 277 1.75 4.05 8.79
CA LEU A 277 1.53 3.22 9.98
C LEU A 277 2.86 2.89 10.68
N TYR A 278 3.86 2.48 9.89
CA TYR A 278 5.18 2.20 10.42
C TYR A 278 5.81 3.44 11.08
N MET A 279 5.71 4.60 10.44
CA MET A 279 6.21 5.86 11.01
C MET A 279 5.50 6.22 12.32
N GLN A 280 4.18 6.02 12.41
CA GLN A 280 3.41 6.24 13.64
C GLN A 280 3.86 5.29 14.74
N ALA A 281 4.01 3.99 14.44
CA ALA A 281 4.46 3.00 15.40
C ALA A 281 5.93 3.17 15.83
N HIS A 282 6.77 3.72 14.96
CA HIS A 282 8.20 3.92 15.22
C HIS A 282 8.51 5.19 16.03
N ARG A 283 7.62 6.19 16.03
CA ARG A 283 7.86 7.48 16.71
C ARG A 283 7.99 7.28 18.22
N ARG A 284 9.07 7.84 18.77
CA ARG A 284 9.31 7.93 20.22
C ARG A 284 8.66 9.20 20.77
N THR A 285 7.34 9.23 20.86
CA THR A 285 6.64 10.29 21.59
C THR A 285 6.37 9.81 23.01
N GLN A 286 6.76 10.59 24.01
CA GLN A 286 6.58 10.25 25.43
C GLN A 286 5.11 10.09 25.84
N LYS A 287 4.19 10.77 25.14
CA LYS A 287 2.77 10.85 25.54
C LYS A 287 1.89 9.68 25.06
N TRP A 288 2.27 8.99 23.98
CA TRP A 288 1.42 7.94 23.37
C TRP A 288 2.26 6.88 22.65
N THR A 289 2.01 5.63 23.01
CA THR A 289 2.69 4.46 22.47
C THR A 289 1.72 3.73 21.55
N HIS A 290 1.98 3.74 20.23
CA HIS A 290 1.14 3.00 19.28
C HIS A 290 1.13 1.49 19.63
N PRO A 291 -0.01 0.77 19.53
CA PRO A 291 -0.08 -0.65 19.91
C PRO A 291 0.93 -1.56 19.18
N LEU A 292 1.27 -1.22 17.93
CA LEU A 292 2.28 -1.93 17.13
C LEU A 292 3.74 -1.51 17.42
N ARG A 293 4.02 -0.62 18.38
CA ARG A 293 5.40 -0.22 18.70
C ARG A 293 6.28 -1.40 19.11
N PRO A 294 5.84 -2.35 19.97
CA PRO A 294 6.66 -3.52 20.32
C PRO A 294 7.15 -4.26 19.07
N LEU A 295 6.32 -4.37 18.03
CA LEU A 295 6.71 -4.96 16.75
C LEU A 295 7.84 -4.18 16.07
N THR A 296 7.78 -2.85 16.05
CA THR A 296 8.84 -2.02 15.46
C THR A 296 10.16 -2.12 16.23
N GLU A 297 10.12 -2.23 17.56
CA GLU A 297 11.29 -2.37 18.41
C GLU A 297 11.94 -3.75 18.26
N PHE A 298 11.13 -4.81 18.22
CA PHE A 298 11.58 -6.15 17.88
C PHE A 298 12.31 -6.19 16.53
N ILE A 299 11.76 -5.53 15.52
CA ILE A 299 12.34 -5.50 14.17
C ILE A 299 13.61 -4.67 14.09
N LYS A 300 13.70 -3.59 14.85
CA LYS A 300 14.93 -2.79 14.97
C LYS A 300 16.11 -3.67 15.39
N ASP A 301 15.86 -4.63 16.27
CA ASP A 301 16.87 -5.53 16.79
C ASP A 301 17.14 -6.73 15.88
N LEU A 302 16.14 -7.18 15.11
CA LEU A 302 16.34 -8.19 14.06
C LEU A 302 17.20 -7.68 12.89
N VAL A 303 17.10 -6.40 12.55
CA VAL A 303 17.81 -5.79 11.43
C VAL A 303 18.98 -4.97 11.95
N ASN A 304 20.12 -5.66 12.16
CA ASN A 304 21.32 -5.14 12.87
C ASN A 304 22.06 -3.98 12.17
N ALA A 305 21.58 -3.49 11.04
CA ALA A 305 22.17 -2.35 10.35
C ALA A 305 21.62 -1.03 10.91
N LYS A 306 22.50 -0.22 11.54
CA LYS A 306 22.20 1.14 12.06
C LYS A 306 21.41 2.03 11.08
N HIS A 307 21.47 1.74 9.76
CA HIS A 307 20.91 2.59 8.71
C HIS A 307 19.91 1.94 7.75
N ASN A 308 19.36 0.75 8.04
CA ASN A 308 18.45 0.10 7.08
C ASN A 308 16.95 0.26 7.41
N PHE A 309 16.48 1.52 7.35
CA PHE A 309 15.07 1.86 7.58
C PHE A 309 14.13 1.13 6.62
N LYS A 310 14.50 1.03 5.32
CA LYS A 310 13.74 0.28 4.31
C LYS A 310 13.59 -1.19 4.70
N LYS A 311 14.66 -1.89 5.09
CA LYS A 311 14.56 -3.29 5.53
C LYS A 311 13.71 -3.46 6.80
N ARG A 312 13.81 -2.54 7.76
CA ARG A 312 12.96 -2.56 8.97
C ARG A 312 11.49 -2.39 8.60
N TYR A 313 11.17 -1.42 7.76
CA TYR A 313 9.82 -1.21 7.26
C TYR A 313 9.27 -2.45 6.54
N ILE A 314 10.04 -3.06 5.62
CA ILE A 314 9.62 -4.27 4.90
C ILE A 314 9.40 -5.43 5.87
N LYS A 315 10.28 -5.61 6.87
CA LYS A 315 10.10 -6.67 7.88
C LYS A 315 8.88 -6.41 8.77
N PHE A 316 8.58 -5.15 9.06
CA PHE A 316 7.38 -4.72 9.81
C PHE A 316 6.13 -5.06 9.03
N LEU A 317 6.06 -4.61 7.78
CA LEU A 317 4.90 -4.86 6.96
C LEU A 317 4.72 -6.36 6.70
N SER A 318 5.80 -7.14 6.50
CA SER A 318 5.71 -8.61 6.36
C SER A 318 5.10 -9.29 7.59
N ARG A 319 5.48 -8.88 8.81
CA ARG A 319 4.91 -9.44 10.04
C ARG A 319 3.47 -8.98 10.28
N PHE A 320 3.17 -7.73 9.96
CA PHE A 320 1.81 -7.21 10.05
C PHE A 320 0.89 -7.93 9.06
N LEU A 321 1.32 -8.11 7.82
CA LEU A 321 0.57 -8.84 6.79
C LEU A 321 0.33 -10.30 7.19
N GLU A 322 1.30 -10.96 7.82
CA GLU A 322 1.11 -12.31 8.39
C GLU A 322 -0.08 -12.35 9.37
N LEU A 323 -0.25 -11.35 10.24
CA LEU A 323 -1.42 -11.25 11.13
C LEU A 323 -2.71 -11.04 10.33
N THR A 324 -2.72 -10.09 9.37
CA THR A 324 -3.92 -9.83 8.55
C THR A 324 -4.36 -11.04 7.74
N PHE A 325 -3.40 -11.87 7.30
CA PHE A 325 -3.70 -13.12 6.61
C PHE A 325 -4.43 -14.09 7.53
N PHE A 326 -3.90 -14.34 8.73
CA PHE A 326 -4.53 -15.28 9.66
C PHE A 326 -5.90 -14.80 10.13
N ALA A 327 -6.03 -13.52 10.48
CA ALA A 327 -7.31 -12.92 10.86
C ALA A 327 -8.38 -13.17 9.81
N ARG A 328 -8.09 -12.87 8.54
CA ARG A 328 -9.06 -13.02 7.46
C ARG A 328 -9.27 -14.48 7.06
N LYS A 329 -8.23 -15.30 7.09
CA LYS A 329 -8.30 -16.73 6.72
C LYS A 329 -9.15 -17.53 7.70
N TYR A 330 -9.10 -17.18 8.98
CA TYR A 330 -9.76 -17.89 10.06
C TYR A 330 -10.91 -17.11 10.71
N ASN A 331 -11.28 -15.96 10.15
CA ASN A 331 -12.32 -15.06 10.67
C ASN A 331 -12.11 -14.65 12.14
N LEU A 332 -10.86 -14.31 12.50
CA LEU A 332 -10.45 -13.96 13.86
C LEU A 332 -10.30 -12.45 14.01
N ASN A 333 -10.74 -11.91 15.15
CA ASN A 333 -10.41 -10.54 15.52
C ASN A 333 -8.90 -10.38 15.83
N PHE A 334 -8.44 -9.16 16.06
CA PHE A 334 -7.03 -8.86 16.30
C PHE A 334 -6.47 -9.59 17.53
N GLU A 335 -7.23 -9.65 18.62
CA GLU A 335 -6.85 -10.32 19.87
C GLU A 335 -6.68 -11.83 19.65
N GLU A 336 -7.68 -12.48 19.07
CA GLU A 336 -7.67 -13.90 18.72
C GLU A 336 -6.52 -14.24 17.77
N THR A 337 -6.26 -13.36 16.79
CA THR A 337 -5.15 -13.52 15.86
C THR A 337 -3.79 -13.47 16.58
N LEU A 338 -3.63 -12.58 17.55
CA LEU A 338 -2.43 -12.51 18.39
C LEU A 338 -2.28 -13.77 19.25
N LYS A 339 -3.35 -14.24 19.89
CA LYS A 339 -3.37 -15.50 20.66
C LYS A 339 -2.95 -16.68 19.79
N LEU A 340 -3.58 -16.85 18.62
CA LEU A 340 -3.21 -17.88 17.64
C LEU A 340 -1.73 -17.78 17.25
N LYS A 341 -1.23 -16.56 16.99
CA LYS A 341 0.17 -16.35 16.61
C LYS A 341 1.13 -16.73 17.74
N ILE A 342 0.81 -16.39 18.98
CA ILE A 342 1.60 -16.74 20.18
C ILE A 342 1.64 -18.25 20.35
N THR A 343 0.49 -18.93 20.35
CA THR A 343 0.41 -20.39 20.50
C THR A 343 1.23 -21.12 19.43
N ARG A 344 1.18 -20.66 18.17
CA ARG A 344 2.00 -21.26 17.09
C ARG A 344 3.50 -21.09 17.33
N LEU A 345 3.93 -19.94 17.84
CA LEU A 345 5.33 -19.69 18.16
C LEU A 345 5.79 -20.48 19.39
N GLU A 346 4.92 -20.66 20.38
CA GLU A 346 5.20 -21.47 21.57
C GLU A 346 5.35 -22.96 21.22
N LYS A 347 4.46 -23.50 20.36
CA LYS A 347 4.62 -24.86 19.81
C LYS A 347 5.94 -25.02 19.05
N GLU A 348 6.31 -24.04 18.21
CA GLU A 348 7.60 -24.06 17.52
C GLU A 348 8.78 -24.01 18.52
N LEU A 349 8.67 -23.21 19.58
CA LEU A 349 9.68 -23.10 20.63
C LEU A 349 9.87 -24.43 21.38
N ILE A 350 8.79 -25.11 21.74
CA ILE A 350 8.81 -26.43 22.43
C ILE A 350 9.49 -27.47 21.53
N SER A 351 9.05 -27.60 20.27
CA SER A 351 9.63 -28.55 19.31
C SER A 351 11.13 -28.35 19.03
N LEU A 352 11.66 -27.14 19.30
CA LEU A 352 13.08 -26.83 19.16
C LEU A 352 13.89 -27.12 20.42
N LYS A 353 13.25 -27.11 21.60
CA LYS A 353 13.87 -27.45 22.88
C LYS A 353 14.03 -28.96 23.05
N GLU A 354 13.10 -29.75 22.52
CA GLU A 354 13.11 -31.23 22.60
C GLU A 354 14.21 -31.89 21.76
N LYS A 355 14.94 -31.13 20.93
CA LYS A 355 16.03 -31.68 20.11
C LYS A 355 17.35 -31.67 20.88
N GLU A 356 17.97 -32.84 21.02
CA GLU A 356 19.16 -33.07 21.87
C GLU A 356 20.36 -32.14 21.56
N GLU A 357 20.69 -31.92 20.29
CA GLU A 357 21.86 -31.08 19.95
C GLU A 357 21.52 -29.61 19.68
N LEU A 358 22.02 -28.70 20.53
CA LEU A 358 21.87 -27.24 20.38
C LEU A 358 22.98 -26.61 19.54
N THR A 359 22.81 -26.61 18.21
CA THR A 359 23.68 -25.83 17.31
C THR A 359 23.53 -24.32 17.54
N GLN A 360 24.56 -23.54 17.18
CA GLN A 360 24.53 -22.07 17.31
C GLN A 360 23.33 -21.43 16.57
N ASN A 361 22.95 -21.99 15.43
CA ASN A 361 21.77 -21.56 14.67
C ASN A 361 20.46 -21.84 15.43
N LYS A 362 20.36 -22.97 16.13
CA LYS A 362 19.21 -23.30 16.99
C LYS A 362 19.12 -22.33 18.17
N ILE A 363 20.23 -22.03 18.85
CA ILE A 363 20.27 -21.06 19.96
C ILE A 363 19.76 -19.69 19.48
N TYR A 364 20.22 -19.25 18.32
CA TYR A 364 19.78 -17.98 17.74
C TYR A 364 18.30 -17.99 17.36
N LYS A 365 17.80 -19.13 16.84
CA LYS A 365 16.37 -19.32 16.53
C LYS A 365 15.51 -19.29 17.80
N LEU A 366 15.92 -19.99 18.87
CA LEU A 366 15.25 -19.97 20.18
C LEU A 366 15.16 -18.55 20.73
N TYR A 367 16.27 -17.81 20.76
CA TYR A 367 16.28 -16.42 21.20
C TYR A 367 15.28 -15.55 20.41
N ARG A 368 15.26 -15.69 19.08
CA ARG A 368 14.33 -14.95 18.21
C ARG A 368 12.88 -15.32 18.46
N LEU A 369 12.58 -16.60 18.71
CA LEU A 369 11.23 -17.08 18.99
C LEU A 369 10.72 -16.57 20.34
N THR A 370 11.49 -16.76 21.41
CA THR A 370 11.16 -16.23 22.74
C THR A 370 10.88 -14.74 22.69
N ARG A 371 11.73 -14.00 21.97
CA ARG A 371 11.54 -12.56 21.82
C ARG A 371 10.30 -12.19 20.99
N ALA A 372 10.01 -12.94 19.94
CA ALA A 372 8.80 -12.74 19.15
C ALA A 372 7.54 -13.01 19.99
N ILE A 373 7.52 -14.08 20.78
CA ILE A 373 6.43 -14.40 21.72
C ILE A 373 6.19 -13.25 22.68
N ASN A 374 7.25 -12.77 23.36
CA ASN A 374 7.14 -11.65 24.29
C ASN A 374 6.65 -10.38 23.61
N THR A 375 7.08 -10.14 22.37
CA THR A 375 6.62 -9.01 21.56
C THR A 375 5.12 -9.08 21.29
N TYR A 376 4.60 -10.23 20.86
CA TYR A 376 3.17 -10.39 20.61
C TYR A 376 2.34 -10.37 21.90
N LYS A 377 2.86 -10.91 23.02
CA LYS A 377 2.24 -10.78 24.35
C LYS A 377 2.12 -9.32 24.78
N GLN A 378 3.16 -8.51 24.56
CA GLN A 378 3.08 -7.06 24.82
C GLN A 378 1.99 -6.38 23.98
N ILE A 379 1.93 -6.68 22.67
CA ILE A 379 0.88 -6.13 21.78
C ILE A 379 -0.51 -6.56 22.23
N LEU A 380 -0.67 -7.83 22.63
CA LEU A 380 -1.92 -8.37 23.15
C LEU A 380 -2.35 -7.64 24.43
N ASN A 381 -1.43 -7.46 25.38
CA ASN A 381 -1.70 -6.71 26.61
C ASN A 381 -2.11 -5.26 26.32
N PHE A 382 -1.47 -4.60 25.33
CA PHE A 382 -1.90 -3.28 24.87
C PHE A 382 -3.31 -3.28 24.29
N ALA A 383 -3.66 -4.29 23.48
CA ALA A 383 -4.99 -4.41 22.89
C ALA A 383 -6.07 -4.63 23.97
N LEU A 384 -5.77 -5.46 24.98
CA LEU A 384 -6.66 -5.70 26.12
C LEU A 384 -6.84 -4.45 26.99
N ALA A 385 -5.77 -3.70 27.25
CA ALA A 385 -5.80 -2.52 28.11
C ALA A 385 -6.54 -1.31 27.50
N GLN A 386 -6.62 -1.20 26.16
CA GLN A 386 -7.30 -0.09 25.50
C GLN A 386 -8.82 -0.31 25.30
N GLY A 387 -9.36 -1.46 25.71
CA GLY A 387 -10.74 -1.84 25.39
C GLY A 387 -10.95 -2.07 23.87
N LYS A 388 -12.19 -2.32 23.45
CA LYS A 388 -12.51 -2.66 22.04
C LYS A 388 -12.33 -1.50 21.05
N ASP A 389 -12.16 -0.26 21.50
CA ASP A 389 -12.14 0.90 20.61
C ASP A 389 -10.73 1.43 20.32
N ILE A 390 -10.00 0.70 19.49
CA ILE A 390 -8.69 1.10 18.98
C ILE A 390 -8.84 2.06 17.77
N SER A 391 -10.08 2.40 17.38
CA SER A 391 -10.37 3.25 16.21
C SER A 391 -9.97 4.72 16.40
N TYR A 392 -9.70 5.15 17.64
CA TYR A 392 -9.37 6.54 17.99
C TYR A 392 -8.15 7.11 17.26
N LEU A 393 -7.26 6.26 16.73
CA LEU A 393 -6.08 6.69 15.96
C LEU A 393 -6.43 7.26 14.56
N SER A 394 -7.59 6.93 13.98
CA SER A 394 -8.06 7.49 12.71
C SER A 394 -8.70 8.87 12.88
N GLN A 395 -9.40 9.08 14.00
CA GLN A 395 -10.20 10.29 14.28
C GLN A 395 -9.36 11.57 14.24
N ARG A 396 -8.14 11.58 14.78
CA ARG A 396 -7.32 12.81 14.84
C ARG A 396 -6.91 13.38 13.48
N LYS A 397 -6.63 12.54 12.49
CA LYS A 397 -6.32 13.02 11.11
C LYS A 397 -7.57 13.49 10.39
N GLU A 398 -8.68 12.81 10.63
CA GLU A 398 -9.98 13.16 10.10
C GLU A 398 -10.45 14.49 10.69
N GLU A 399 -10.34 14.69 12.00
CA GLU A 399 -10.62 15.96 12.70
C GLU A 399 -9.79 17.12 12.13
N GLU A 400 -8.48 16.92 11.92
CA GLU A 400 -7.62 17.96 11.35
C GLU A 400 -8.01 18.34 9.90
N ARG A 401 -8.50 17.38 9.09
CA ARG A 401 -9.01 17.64 7.73
C ARG A 401 -10.43 18.23 7.75
N GLN A 402 -11.30 17.69 8.60
CA GLN A 402 -12.71 18.07 8.71
C GLN A 402 -12.88 19.48 9.29
N VAL A 403 -12.00 19.92 10.19
CA VAL A 403 -11.99 21.31 10.68
C VAL A 403 -11.83 22.31 9.53
N TYR A 404 -10.92 22.05 8.59
CA TYR A 404 -10.74 22.90 7.41
C TYR A 404 -11.95 22.87 6.46
N LEU A 405 -12.51 21.68 6.23
CA LEU A 405 -13.62 21.50 5.28
C LEU A 405 -14.96 22.01 5.82
N ARG A 406 -15.19 21.93 7.13
CA ARG A 406 -16.31 22.59 7.81
C ARG A 406 -16.21 24.10 7.66
N GLN A 407 -15.02 24.68 7.77
CA GLN A 407 -14.82 26.12 7.55
C GLN A 407 -15.12 26.54 6.10
N ILE A 408 -14.78 25.70 5.11
CA ILE A 408 -15.13 25.96 3.70
C ILE A 408 -16.65 25.88 3.49
N LYS A 409 -17.28 24.77 3.90
CA LYS A 409 -18.74 24.58 3.74
C LYS A 409 -19.55 25.70 4.37
N ASN A 410 -19.20 26.08 5.61
CA ASN A 410 -19.87 27.19 6.30
C ASN A 410 -19.70 28.53 5.57
N LYS A 411 -18.59 28.72 4.83
CA LYS A 411 -18.34 29.92 4.05
C LYS A 411 -19.10 29.90 2.71
N GLU A 412 -19.22 28.75 2.07
CA GLU A 412 -20.03 28.54 0.86
C GLU A 412 -21.52 28.70 1.13
N GLU A 413 -22.01 28.19 2.26
CA GLU A 413 -23.40 28.40 2.68
C GLU A 413 -23.69 29.87 3.00
N LYS A 414 -22.75 30.59 3.62
CA LYS A 414 -22.85 32.04 3.83
C LYS A 414 -22.84 32.82 2.51
N THR A 415 -21.95 32.48 1.58
CA THR A 415 -21.91 33.15 0.26
C THR A 415 -23.09 32.79 -0.63
N LYS A 416 -23.64 31.57 -0.54
CA LYS A 416 -24.89 31.22 -1.21
C LYS A 416 -26.06 32.01 -0.64
N LYS A 417 -26.17 32.16 0.68
CA LYS A 417 -27.18 33.00 1.35
C LYS A 417 -27.04 34.50 1.03
N GLU A 418 -25.82 35.00 0.86
CA GLU A 418 -25.58 36.38 0.42
C GLU A 418 -25.87 36.58 -1.07
N LYS A 419 -25.61 35.58 -1.91
CA LYS A 419 -25.93 35.62 -3.35
C LYS A 419 -27.41 35.49 -3.62
N THR A 420 -28.16 34.68 -2.87
CA THR A 420 -29.64 34.68 -2.96
C THR A 420 -30.25 35.98 -2.45
N LYS A 421 -29.54 36.75 -1.61
CA LYS A 421 -29.94 38.11 -1.21
C LYS A 421 -29.54 39.21 -2.21
N LYS A 422 -28.66 38.94 -3.19
CA LYS A 422 -28.13 39.95 -4.13
C LYS A 422 -28.30 39.60 -5.61
N GLY A 423 -28.94 38.48 -5.94
CA GLY A 423 -29.09 37.97 -7.31
C GLY A 423 -30.37 38.43 -8.00
N GLY A 424 -30.49 39.73 -8.22
CA GLY A 424 -31.48 40.34 -9.12
C GLY A 424 -30.80 41.42 -9.94
N LYS A 425 -29.86 41.04 -10.82
CA LYS A 425 -29.45 41.78 -12.02
C LYS A 425 -28.45 40.97 -12.84
N THR A 426 -28.79 40.87 -14.11
CA THR A 426 -28.13 40.17 -15.22
C THR A 426 -26.75 40.76 -15.55
N ASN A 427 -25.86 39.92 -16.10
CA ASN A 427 -25.04 40.34 -17.22
C ASN A 427 -24.50 39.15 -18.02
N GLU A 428 -24.90 39.13 -19.28
CA GLU A 428 -24.33 38.38 -20.39
C GLU A 428 -22.96 38.95 -20.80
N ASN A 429 -22.26 38.14 -21.60
CA ASN A 429 -21.09 38.48 -22.42
C ASN A 429 -19.74 38.68 -21.71
N LEU A 430 -18.84 37.70 -21.91
CA LEU A 430 -17.70 37.90 -22.81
C LEU A 430 -16.86 36.62 -22.93
N HIS A 431 -16.97 36.02 -24.11
CA HIS A 431 -16.09 34.97 -24.63
C HIS A 431 -15.13 35.64 -25.62
N LYS A 432 -13.80 35.50 -25.46
CA LYS A 432 -12.84 35.37 -26.59
C LYS A 432 -11.40 35.07 -26.14
N LYS A 433 -10.93 33.92 -26.64
CA LYS A 433 -9.59 33.50 -27.10
C LYS A 433 -8.34 34.28 -26.66
N ARG A 434 -7.34 33.54 -26.19
CA ARG A 434 -5.92 33.71 -26.61
C ARG A 434 -5.10 32.43 -26.43
N THR A 435 -4.68 31.87 -27.55
CA THR A 435 -3.67 30.82 -27.72
C THR A 435 -2.29 31.47 -27.89
N SER A 436 -1.25 30.99 -27.20
CA SER A 436 0.13 31.28 -27.59
C SER A 436 1.12 30.18 -27.20
N LYS A 437 2.21 30.17 -27.96
CA LYS A 437 3.13 29.08 -28.30
C LYS A 437 4.08 28.71 -27.16
N ARG A 438 4.52 27.45 -27.18
CA ARG A 438 5.42 26.82 -26.21
C ARG A 438 6.76 26.55 -26.91
N THR A 439 7.82 27.23 -26.51
CA THR A 439 9.20 26.95 -26.93
C THR A 439 9.87 25.97 -25.95
N LYS A 440 10.60 25.00 -26.52
CA LYS A 440 11.47 24.05 -25.84
C LYS A 440 12.88 24.64 -25.78
N THR A 441 13.56 24.47 -24.65
CA THR A 441 15.02 24.59 -24.58
C THR A 441 15.59 23.47 -23.72
N ASP A 442 16.63 22.85 -24.26
CA ASP A 442 17.42 21.77 -23.72
C ASP A 442 18.32 22.22 -22.57
N THR A 443 18.69 21.29 -21.68
CA THR A 443 20.01 21.32 -21.03
C THR A 443 20.42 19.94 -20.51
N ILE A 444 21.67 19.58 -20.80
CA ILE A 444 22.31 18.28 -20.70
C ILE A 444 23.41 18.32 -19.61
N LYS A 445 23.63 17.16 -18.96
CA LYS A 445 24.84 16.67 -18.24
C LYS A 445 25.41 17.46 -17.04
N THR A 446 25.39 16.82 -15.85
CA THR A 446 26.58 16.66 -14.98
C THR A 446 26.36 15.54 -13.96
N THR A 447 26.73 14.29 -14.29
CA THR A 447 26.74 13.17 -13.32
C THR A 447 27.90 12.22 -13.60
N ASN A 448 29.12 12.54 -13.19
CA ASN A 448 30.19 11.51 -13.10
C ASN A 448 31.26 11.70 -11.99
N ARG A 449 31.23 12.75 -11.16
CA ARG A 449 32.22 12.91 -10.07
C ARG A 449 31.82 12.31 -8.70
N ALA A 450 30.59 11.82 -8.53
CA ALA A 450 30.08 11.36 -7.23
C ALA A 450 30.24 9.84 -6.95
N LYS A 451 30.71 9.03 -7.91
CA LYS A 451 30.80 7.55 -7.76
C LYS A 451 32.08 7.08 -7.07
N HIS A 452 33.22 7.75 -7.21
CA HIS A 452 34.49 7.25 -6.66
C HIS A 452 34.70 7.50 -5.15
N LYS A 453 34.06 8.52 -4.54
CA LYS A 453 34.14 8.76 -3.08
C LYS A 453 33.29 7.81 -2.23
N ARG A 454 32.38 7.03 -2.82
CA ARG A 454 31.47 6.13 -2.09
C ARG A 454 32.07 4.76 -1.75
N ASN A 455 33.03 4.26 -2.52
CA ASN A 455 33.56 2.89 -2.34
C ASN A 455 34.64 2.77 -1.25
N ARG A 456 35.37 3.84 -0.90
CA ARG A 456 36.35 3.77 0.20
C ARG A 456 35.71 3.83 1.59
N ARG A 457 34.54 4.46 1.74
CA ARG A 457 33.81 4.56 3.03
C ARG A 457 33.01 3.31 3.40
N SER A 458 32.78 2.36 2.48
CA SER A 458 32.03 1.13 2.76
C SER A 458 32.89 0.05 3.43
N ASN A 459 34.18 -0.05 3.09
CA ASN A 459 35.04 -1.13 3.60
C ASN A 459 35.53 -0.89 5.04
N ILE A 460 35.69 0.38 5.46
CA ILE A 460 36.06 0.69 6.86
C ILE A 460 34.89 0.40 7.81
N LYS A 461 33.64 0.64 7.36
CA LYS A 461 32.44 0.41 8.16
C LYS A 461 32.08 -1.06 8.34
N SER A 462 32.45 -1.96 7.43
CA SER A 462 32.16 -3.39 7.57
C SER A 462 32.99 -4.05 8.68
N ASN A 463 34.24 -3.64 8.85
CA ASN A 463 35.15 -4.22 9.85
C ASN A 463 34.80 -3.79 11.29
N GLU A 464 34.36 -2.55 11.50
CA GLU A 464 33.89 -2.10 12.82
C GLU A 464 32.57 -2.76 13.26
N ILE A 465 31.69 -3.09 12.31
CA ILE A 465 30.41 -3.75 12.61
C ILE A 465 30.66 -5.18 13.11
N SER A 466 31.60 -5.90 12.47
CA SER A 466 31.98 -7.26 12.87
C SER A 466 32.53 -7.33 14.30
N ARG A 467 33.43 -6.39 14.67
CA ARG A 467 33.99 -6.33 16.04
C ARG A 467 32.94 -6.08 17.12
N ARG A 468 31.98 -5.18 16.87
CA ARG A 468 30.86 -4.89 17.80
C ARG A 468 29.88 -6.06 17.96
N GLU A 469 29.70 -6.88 16.92
CA GLU A 469 28.85 -8.08 17.00
C GLU A 469 29.52 -9.19 17.83
N ILE A 470 30.83 -9.37 17.69
CA ILE A 470 31.62 -10.31 18.50
C ILE A 470 31.56 -9.94 19.99
N GLU A 471 31.70 -8.65 20.32
CA GLU A 471 31.69 -8.20 21.71
C GLU A 471 30.30 -8.36 22.38
N LYS A 472 29.21 -8.10 21.64
CA LYS A 472 27.84 -8.38 22.12
C LYS A 472 27.61 -9.86 22.41
N LEU A 473 28.15 -10.75 21.56
CA LEU A 473 28.05 -12.20 21.75
C LEU A 473 28.83 -12.65 23.00
N ARG A 474 30.01 -12.07 23.28
CA ARG A 474 30.76 -12.33 24.51
C ARG A 474 29.96 -11.95 25.76
N ARG A 475 29.35 -10.76 25.76
CA ARG A 475 28.47 -10.31 26.87
C ARG A 475 27.26 -11.23 27.06
N TYR A 476 26.70 -11.76 25.97
CA TYR A 476 25.56 -12.70 26.03
C TYR A 476 25.97 -14.06 26.62
N LYS A 477 27.10 -14.63 26.18
CA LYS A 477 27.63 -15.88 26.74
C LYS A 477 27.92 -15.74 28.25
N SER A 478 28.49 -14.62 28.65
CA SER A 478 28.72 -14.30 30.08
C SER A 478 27.40 -14.28 30.87
N ARG A 479 26.38 -13.54 30.42
CA ARG A 479 25.06 -13.52 31.08
C ARG A 479 24.37 -14.88 31.13
N ALA A 480 24.46 -15.68 30.07
CA ALA A 480 23.87 -17.02 30.05
C ALA A 480 24.55 -17.96 31.06
N LYS A 481 25.87 -17.82 31.25
CA LYS A 481 26.62 -18.57 32.27
C LYS A 481 26.20 -18.16 33.68
N THR A 482 26.01 -16.85 33.93
CA THR A 482 25.49 -16.35 35.21
C THR A 482 24.09 -16.87 35.51
N LEU A 483 23.18 -16.85 34.53
CA LEU A 483 21.80 -17.33 34.71
C LEU A 483 21.74 -18.84 34.98
N ARG A 484 22.60 -19.65 34.36
CA ARG A 484 22.73 -21.08 34.70
C ARG A 484 23.22 -21.27 36.13
N SER A 485 24.26 -20.55 36.54
CA SER A 485 24.77 -20.63 37.92
C SER A 485 23.71 -20.25 38.97
N ILE A 486 22.84 -19.26 38.67
CA ILE A 486 21.72 -18.89 39.56
C ILE A 486 20.67 -20.00 39.62
N HIS A 487 20.37 -20.63 38.48
CA HIS A 487 19.41 -21.73 38.42
C HIS A 487 19.92 -22.97 39.19
N ASP A 488 21.19 -23.34 38.98
CA ASP A 488 21.81 -24.49 39.65
C ASP A 488 21.92 -24.27 41.17
N LYS A 489 22.16 -23.02 41.62
CA LYS A 489 22.12 -22.68 43.05
C LYS A 489 20.72 -22.79 43.63
N LYS A 490 19.67 -22.37 42.89
CA LYS A 490 18.28 -22.49 43.37
C LYS A 490 17.79 -23.93 43.50
N GLN A 491 18.27 -24.83 42.63
CA GLN A 491 17.94 -26.26 42.72
C GLN A 491 18.65 -26.98 43.87
N LYS A 492 19.76 -26.44 44.37
CA LYS A 492 20.48 -27.01 45.53
C LYS A 492 19.99 -26.49 46.88
N THR A 493 19.09 -25.50 46.91
CA THR A 493 18.61 -24.86 48.14
C THR A 493 17.13 -25.14 48.43
N THR A 494 16.47 -26.02 47.68
CA THR A 494 15.17 -26.58 48.08
C THR A 494 15.46 -27.73 49.04
N PRO A 495 15.14 -27.59 50.35
CA PRO A 495 15.19 -28.72 51.28
C PRO A 495 14.09 -29.69 50.87
N ASP A 496 14.42 -30.99 50.83
CA ASP A 496 13.40 -32.03 50.78
C ASP A 496 12.62 -31.94 52.10
N THR A 497 11.44 -31.31 52.04
CA THR A 497 10.44 -31.39 53.10
C THR A 497 9.71 -32.72 52.92
N GLU A 498 10.14 -33.73 53.67
CA GLU A 498 9.29 -34.81 54.16
C GLU A 498 8.40 -34.32 55.32
#